data_AF-A0A2V6TWB5-F1
#
_entry.id   AF-A0A2V6TWB5-F1
#
_cell.length_a   1.000
_cell.length_b   1.000
_cell.length_c   1.000
_cell.angle_alpha   90.00
_cell.angle_beta   90.00
_cell.angle_gamma   90.00
#
_symmetry.space_group_name_H-M   'P 1'
#
loop_
_entity.id
_entity.type
_entity.pdbx_description
1 polymer ?
#
loop_
_entity_poly.entity_id
_entity_poly.type
_entity_poly.pdbx_seq_one_letter_code
_entity_poly.pdbx_strand_id
1 'polypeptide(L)' 'MAMTGIYLLHGIPREVQQASRIRAVREKTTLRMVLLQALNEYAAGAWPPRENEPRQNDLFRTRT' A
#
# COMPACT_ATOMS: atom_id res chain seq x y z
N MET A 1 11.04 19.77 -14.48
CA MET A 1 10.73 18.55 -13.71
C MET A 1 11.69 18.45 -12.53
N ALA A 2 11.22 18.63 -11.29
CA ALA A 2 12.08 18.45 -10.12
C ALA A 2 12.27 16.96 -9.84
N MET A 3 13.51 16.48 -9.95
CA MET A 3 13.88 15.12 -9.57
C MET A 3 13.76 15.04 -8.05
N THR A 4 12.70 14.41 -7.56
CA THR A 4 12.43 14.24 -6.13
C THR A 4 13.64 13.57 -5.47
N GLY A 5 14.18 14.19 -4.42
CA GLY A 5 15.33 13.70 -3.68
C GLY A 5 15.17 12.25 -3.23
N ILE A 6 16.30 11.60 -2.97
CA ILE A 6 16.34 10.27 -2.37
C ILE A 6 15.93 10.42 -0.91
N TYR A 7 14.73 9.93 -0.56
CA TYR A 7 14.26 9.93 0.82
C TYR A 7 14.70 8.63 1.51
N LEU A 8 15.56 8.77 2.51
CA LEU A 8 15.88 7.69 3.42
C LEU A 8 14.87 7.72 4.58
N LEU A 9 13.97 6.75 4.61
CA LEU A 9 12.96 6.64 5.65
C LEU A 9 13.53 5.82 6.82
N HIS A 10 13.62 6.45 7.98
CA HIS A 10 14.06 5.82 9.23
C HIS A 10 12.87 5.53 10.15
N GLY A 11 13.03 4.53 11.02
CA GLY A 11 12.01 4.20 12.04
C GLY A 11 10.78 3.47 11.52
N ILE A 12 10.77 3.00 10.26
CA ILE A 12 9.67 2.18 9.75
C ILE A 12 9.79 0.75 10.28
N PRO A 13 8.76 0.22 10.98
CA PRO A 13 8.73 -1.17 11.43
C PRO A 13 8.96 -2.15 10.28
N ARG A 14 9.67 -3.25 10.55
CA ARG A 14 10.02 -4.26 9.53
C ARG A 14 8.78 -4.84 8.85
N GLU A 15 7.70 -5.07 9.60
CA GLU A 15 6.42 -5.54 9.04
C GLU A 15 5.83 -4.57 8.01
N VAL A 16 5.91 -3.26 8.24
CA VAL A 16 5.40 -2.24 7.31
C VAL A 16 6.22 -2.23 6.03
N GLN A 17 7.55 -2.38 6.13
CA GLN A 17 8.41 -2.50 4.96
C GLN A 17 8.07 -3.77 4.16
N GLN A 18 7.87 -4.90 4.83
CA GLN A 18 7.58 -6.17 4.20
C GLN A 18 6.20 -6.15 3.52
N ALA A 19 5.17 -5.64 4.19
CA ALA A 19 3.84 -5.47 3.63
C ALA A 19 3.86 -4.56 2.38
N SER A 20 4.61 -3.45 2.44
CA SER A 20 4.76 -2.52 1.32
C SER A 20 5.46 -3.16 0.12
N ARG A 21 6.47 -4.01 0.36
CA ARG A 21 7.15 -4.78 -0.70
C ARG A 21 6.22 -5.82 -1.33
N ILE A 22 5.45 -6.54 -0.54
CA ILE A 22 4.47 -7.52 -1.03
C ILE A 22 3.44 -6.80 -1.92
N ARG A 23 2.93 -5.66 -1.46
CA ARG A 23 1.99 -4.82 -2.23
C ARG A 23 2.60 -4.34 -3.55
N ALA A 24 3.85 -3.86 -3.53
CA ALA A 24 4.54 -3.42 -4.74
C ALA A 24 4.66 -4.55 -5.79
N VAL A 25 5.06 -5.76 -5.36
CA VAL A 25 5.13 -6.93 -6.24
C VAL A 25 3.76 -7.28 -6.81
N ARG A 26 2.73 -7.30 -5.94
CA ARG A 26 1.37 -7.65 -6.31
C ARG A 26 0.78 -6.68 -7.34
N GLU A 27 0.90 -5.38 -7.09
CA GLU A 27 0.36 -4.33 -7.96
C GLU A 27 1.24 -4.08 -9.19
N LYS A 28 2.37 -4.80 -9.33
CA LYS A 28 3.40 -4.58 -10.37
C LYS A 28 3.91 -3.14 -10.38
N THR A 29 4.05 -2.57 -9.19
CA THR A 29 4.56 -1.20 -8.98
C THR A 29 5.89 -1.23 -8.23
N THR A 30 6.44 -0.05 -7.94
CA THR A 30 7.66 0.08 -7.13
C THR A 30 7.31 0.43 -5.70
N LEU A 31 8.19 0.06 -4.76
CA LEU A 31 8.05 0.44 -3.34
C LEU A 31 7.86 1.96 -3.17
N ARG A 32 8.57 2.77 -3.98
CA ARG A 32 8.41 4.23 -3.99
C ARG A 32 6.99 4.65 -4.38
N MET A 33 6.40 4.02 -5.38
CA MET A 33 5.02 4.29 -5.81
C MET A 33 4.04 3.98 -4.69
N VAL A 34 4.17 2.80 -4.06
CA VAL A 34 3.31 2.37 -2.94
C VAL A 34 3.38 3.35 -1.78
N LEU A 35 4.58 3.80 -1.42
CA LEU A 35 4.78 4.78 -0.34
C LEU A 35 4.18 6.15 -0.68
N LEU A 36 4.41 6.66 -1.88
CA LEU A 36 3.83 7.93 -2.32
C LEU A 36 2.31 7.88 -2.36
N GLN A 37 1.75 6.76 -2.81
CA GLN A 37 0.30 6.56 -2.83
C GLN A 37 -0.26 6.50 -1.41
N ALA A 38 0.36 5.74 -0.50
CA ALA A 38 -0.07 5.68 0.89
C ALA A 38 0.01 7.04 1.59
N LEU A 39 1.06 7.83 1.33
CA LEU A 39 1.18 9.20 1.86
C LEU A 39 0.10 10.12 1.31
N ASN A 40 -0.23 10.01 0.02
CA ASN A 40 -1.29 10.78 -0.59
C ASN A 40 -2.66 10.41 -0.01
N GLU A 41 -2.94 9.11 0.14
CA GLU A 41 -4.17 8.60 0.76
C GLU A 41 -4.31 9.04 2.22
N TYR A 42 -3.21 9.02 2.98
CA TYR A 42 -3.16 9.55 4.35
C TYR A 42 -3.44 11.06 4.40
N ALA A 43 -2.76 11.85 3.57
CA ALA A 43 -2.94 13.30 3.50
C ALA A 43 -4.35 13.69 3.04
N ALA A 44 -4.97 12.88 2.17
CA ALA A 44 -6.34 13.07 1.71
C ALA A 44 -7.38 12.68 2.77
N GLY A 45 -6.98 12.17 3.94
CA GLY A 45 -7.91 11.67 4.97
C GLY A 45 -8.68 10.43 4.53
N ALA A 46 -8.21 9.74 3.47
CA ALA A 46 -8.85 8.57 2.88
C ALA A 46 -8.32 7.25 3.49
N TRP A 47 -7.71 7.32 4.68
CA TRP A 47 -7.25 6.15 5.41
C TRP A 47 -8.41 5.47 6.13
N PRO A 48 -8.61 4.14 6.00
CA PRO A 48 -7.64 3.12 5.57
C PRO A 48 -7.51 2.95 4.04
N PRO A 49 -6.34 2.49 3.54
CA PRO A 49 -6.06 2.38 2.12
C PRO A 49 -7.08 1.46 1.46
N ARG A 50 -7.52 1.81 0.25
CA ARG A 50 -8.52 1.03 -0.49
C ARG A 50 -8.03 -0.42 -0.65
N GLU A 51 -8.70 -1.33 0.03
CA GLU A 51 -8.57 -2.78 -0.11
C GLU A 51 -9.12 -3.17 -1.49
N ASN A 52 -8.37 -2.91 -2.56
CA ASN A 52 -8.70 -3.40 -3.91
C ASN A 52 -8.37 -4.89 -4.04
N GLU A 53 -8.84 -5.68 -3.08
CA GLU A 53 -8.96 -7.12 -3.18
C GLU A 53 -10.35 -7.51 -2.71
N PRO A 54 -11.06 -8.39 -3.42
CA PRO A 54 -12.19 -9.05 -2.80
C PRO A 54 -11.64 -9.85 -1.62
N ARG A 55 -12.10 -9.52 -0.41
CA ARG A 55 -11.92 -10.37 0.75
C ARG A 55 -12.39 -11.76 0.36
N GLN A 56 -11.47 -12.72 0.30
CA GLN A 56 -11.75 -14.11 -0.05
C GLN A 56 -12.80 -14.76 0.89
N ASN A 57 -13.11 -14.11 2.01
CA ASN A 57 -14.15 -14.50 2.95
C ASN A 57 -15.60 -14.16 2.55
N ASP A 58 -15.84 -13.33 1.53
CA ASP A 58 -17.21 -13.03 1.07
C ASP A 58 -17.76 -14.07 0.08
N LEU A 59 -16.91 -14.96 -0.45
CA LEU A 59 -17.30 -16.00 -1.41
C LEU A 59 -17.92 -17.25 -0.76
N PHE A 60 -17.83 -17.39 0.57
CA PHE A 60 -18.41 -18.54 1.29
C PHE A 60 -19.77 -18.26 1.91
N ARG A 61 -20.29 -17.02 1.83
CA ARG A 61 -21.54 -16.62 2.51
C ARG A 61 -22.80 -16.70 1.64
N THR A 62 -22.70 -17.08 0.36
CA THR A 62 -23.85 -17.08 -0.58
C THR A 62 -24.23 -18.45 -1.12
N ARG A 63 -23.87 -19.53 -0.41
CA ARG A 63 -24.45 -20.86 -0.64
C ARG A 63 -24.93 -21.48 0.67
N THR A 64 -26.11 -21.08 1.14
CA THR A 64 -27.09 -21.99 1.73
C THR A 64 -28.47 -21.36 1.61
#